data_AF-A0A509L3L0-F1
#
_entry.id   AF-A0A509L3L0-F1
#
_cell.length_a   1.000
_cell.length_b   1.000
_cell.length_c   1.000
_cell.angle_alpha   90.00
_cell.angle_beta   90.00
_cell.angle_gamma   90.00
#
_symmetry.space_group_name_H-M   'P 1'
#
loop_
_entity.id
_entity.type
_entity.pdbx_description
1 polymer ?
#
loop_
_entity_poly.entity_id
_entity_poly.type
_entity_poly.pdbx_seq_one_letter_code
_entity_poly.pdbx_strand_id
1 'polypeptide(L)'
;MKVLILGLGKSGTTAMVYKMAGGLPDCHAFSGGQPGKHIGNYENAVYKHTYEERKGKSFDLYKEHLQKESYDRKVWIARDPRDAAISRML
;
A
#
# COMPACT_ATOMS: atom_id res chain seq x y z
N MET A 1 -2.33 3.05 15.31
CA MET A 1 -2.43 1.87 14.44
C MET A 1 -1.68 2.09 13.12
N LYS A 2 -0.79 1.16 12.75
CA LYS A 2 -0.07 1.09 11.48
C LYS A 2 -0.73 0.07 10.55
N VAL A 3 -1.23 0.52 9.41
CA VAL A 3 -1.90 -0.32 8.41
C VAL A 3 -1.10 -0.35 7.12
N LEU A 4 -0.83 -1.54 6.59
CA LEU A 4 -0.22 -1.74 5.29
C LEU A 4 -1.26 -2.17 4.25
N ILE A 5 -1.38 -1.42 3.16
CA ILE A 5 -2.15 -1.78 1.98
C ILE A 5 -1.18 -2.19 0.86
N LEU A 6 -1.35 -3.41 0.36
CA LEU A 6 -0.63 -3.97 -0.77
C LEU A 6 -1.61 -4.35 -1.89
N GLY A 7 -1.17 -4.21 -3.12
CA GLY A 7 -1.95 -4.66 -4.28
C GLY A 7 -1.15 -4.54 -5.57
N LEU A 8 -1.74 -5.03 -6.66
CA LEU A 8 -1.14 -4.92 -7.99
C LEU A 8 -1.36 -3.53 -8.59
N GLY A 9 -0.60 -3.17 -9.62
CA GLY A 9 -0.83 -1.95 -10.40
C GLY A 9 -2.29 -1.83 -10.88
N LYS A 10 -2.88 -0.63 -10.74
CA LYS A 10 -4.27 -0.31 -11.13
C LYS A 10 -5.37 -1.09 -10.39
N SER A 11 -5.07 -1.69 -9.24
CA SER A 11 -6.05 -2.37 -8.36
C SER A 11 -6.91 -1.45 -7.48
N GLY A 12 -6.64 -0.14 -7.49
CA GLY A 12 -7.38 0.83 -6.65
C GLY A 12 -6.73 1.13 -5.29
N THR A 13 -5.50 0.70 -5.06
CA THR A 13 -4.72 0.98 -3.82
C THR A 13 -4.70 2.46 -3.43
N THR A 14 -4.63 3.40 -4.40
CA THR A 14 -4.68 4.85 -4.11
C THR A 14 -6.01 5.27 -3.50
N ALA A 15 -7.14 4.81 -4.02
CA ALA A 15 -8.45 5.14 -3.43
C ALA A 15 -8.58 4.51 -2.03
N MET A 16 -8.08 3.29 -1.86
CA MET A 16 -8.15 2.56 -0.60
C MET A 16 -7.40 3.28 0.53
N VAL A 17 -6.19 3.80 0.28
CA VAL A 17 -5.42 4.48 1.34
C VAL A 17 -6.13 5.70 1.90
N TYR A 18 -6.72 6.53 1.04
CA TYR A 18 -7.42 7.73 1.49
C TYR A 18 -8.77 7.40 2.14
N LYS A 19 -9.50 6.40 1.63
CA LYS A 19 -10.73 5.93 2.27
C LYS A 19 -10.48 5.37 3.67
N MET A 20 -9.45 4.55 3.84
CA MET A 20 -9.12 3.99 5.15
C MET A 20 -8.60 5.05 6.11
N ALA A 21 -7.72 5.93 5.64
CA ALA A 21 -7.20 7.01 6.48
C ALA A 21 -8.30 7.97 6.93
N GLY A 22 -9.26 8.30 6.07
CA GLY A 22 -10.40 9.15 6.42
C GLY A 22 -11.36 8.54 7.46
N GLY A 23 -11.27 7.23 7.72
CA GLY A 23 -12.05 6.55 8.75
C GLY A 23 -11.35 6.49 10.12
N LEU A 24 -10.16 7.05 10.26
CA LEU A 24 -9.34 6.99 11.47
C LEU A 24 -8.99 8.42 11.94
N PRO A 25 -9.15 8.73 13.25
CA PRO A 25 -8.74 10.02 13.79
C PRO A 25 -7.22 10.20 13.67
N ASP A 26 -6.78 11.43 13.41
CA ASP A 26 -5.36 11.83 13.35
C ASP A 26 -4.48 10.88 12.52
N CYS A 27 -5.04 10.44 11.38
CA CYS A 27 -4.42 9.42 10.54
C CYS A 27 -3.59 10.01 9.40
N HIS A 28 -2.33 9.57 9.32
CA HIS A 28 -1.44 9.89 8.21
C HIS A 28 -1.62 8.90 7.05
N ALA A 29 -1.78 9.42 5.84
CA ALA A 29 -1.91 8.63 4.62
C ALA A 29 -0.64 8.71 3.77
N PHE A 30 0.05 7.60 3.59
CA PHE A 30 1.28 7.52 2.80
C PHE A 30 1.02 6.75 1.50
N SER A 31 0.85 7.49 0.40
CA SER A 31 0.68 6.93 -0.94
C SER A 31 2.01 6.88 -1.69
N GLY A 32 2.52 5.67 -1.93
CA GLY A 32 3.68 5.46 -2.79
C GLY A 32 5.03 5.51 -2.07
N GLY A 33 6.09 5.17 -2.83
CA GLY A 33 7.46 5.08 -2.36
C GLY A 33 7.96 3.66 -2.09
N GLN A 34 9.25 3.60 -1.73
CA GLN A 34 9.92 2.41 -1.21
C GLN A 34 9.39 2.12 0.21
N PRO A 35 9.15 0.85 0.57
CA PRO A 35 8.80 0.48 1.94
C PRO A 35 9.80 1.06 2.93
N GLY A 36 9.32 1.53 4.09
CA GLY A 36 10.17 2.09 5.14
C GLY A 36 10.41 3.60 5.06
N LYS A 37 10.27 4.25 3.90
CA LYS A 37 10.63 5.68 3.73
C LYS A 37 9.96 6.63 4.72
N HIS A 38 8.69 6.40 5.04
CA HIS A 38 7.90 7.29 5.90
C HIS A 38 7.55 6.65 7.24
N ILE A 39 8.22 5.56 7.62
CA ILE A 39 7.98 4.94 8.92
C ILE A 39 8.38 5.91 10.03
N GLY A 40 7.50 6.00 11.03
CA GLY A 40 7.67 6.87 12.18
C GLY A 40 6.63 6.56 13.26
N ASN A 41 6.62 7.41 14.28
CA ASN A 41 5.69 7.34 15.39
C ASN A 41 4.49 8.24 15.09
N TYR A 42 3.43 7.63 14.57
CA TYR A 42 2.15 8.28 14.34
C TYR A 42 1.09 7.57 15.17
N GLU A 43 0.09 8.31 15.63
CA GLU A 43 -1.07 7.71 16.29
C GLU A 43 -1.77 6.74 15.34
N ASN A 44 -2.12 7.17 14.12
CA ASN A 44 -2.61 6.32 13.05
C ASN A 44 -1.86 6.58 11.74
N ALA A 45 -1.52 5.53 11.01
CA ALA A 45 -0.86 5.64 9.71
C ALA A 45 -1.26 4.50 8.77
N VAL A 46 -1.65 4.86 7.55
CA VAL A 46 -1.97 3.92 6.47
C VAL A 46 -0.95 4.08 5.35
N TYR A 47 -0.26 3.00 5.03
CA TYR A 47 0.79 2.94 4.03
C TYR A 47 0.32 2.16 2.82
N LYS A 48 0.49 2.74 1.63
CA LYS A 48 0.11 2.10 0.38
C LYS A 48 1.31 1.80 -0.48
N HIS A 49 1.46 0.52 -0.78
CA HIS A 49 2.44 0.01 -1.72
C HIS A 49 1.76 -0.75 -2.85
N THR A 50 2.52 -0.93 -3.94
CA THR A 50 2.00 -1.55 -5.15
C THR A 50 3.09 -2.42 -5.73
N TYR A 51 2.81 -3.70 -5.89
CA TYR A 51 3.72 -4.62 -6.56
C TYR A 51 3.81 -4.27 -8.04
N GLU A 52 5.04 -4.05 -8.49
CA GLU A 52 5.38 -3.73 -9.87
C GLU A 52 6.86 -4.06 -10.10
N GLU A 53 7.12 -5.31 -10.49
CA GLU A 53 8.48 -5.86 -10.62
C GLU A 53 9.37 -5.04 -11.57
N ARG A 54 8.81 -4.55 -12.69
CA ARG A 54 9.50 -3.67 -13.65
C ARG A 54 10.03 -2.36 -13.04
N LYS A 55 9.50 -1.94 -11.89
CA LYS A 55 9.93 -0.73 -11.16
C LYS A 55 10.69 -1.06 -9.87
N GLY A 56 11.23 -2.27 -9.75
CA GLY A 56 11.97 -2.73 -8.58
C GLY A 56 11.11 -2.94 -7.33
N LYS A 57 9.78 -3.04 -7.48
CA LYS A 57 8.84 -3.31 -6.38
C LYS A 57 8.46 -4.79 -6.37
N SER A 58 9.46 -5.64 -6.15
CA SER A 58 9.33 -7.10 -6.14
C SER A 58 8.75 -7.61 -4.81
N PHE A 59 8.36 -8.88 -4.77
CA PHE A 59 7.92 -9.52 -3.52
C PHE A 59 9.05 -9.63 -2.50
N ASP A 60 10.30 -9.81 -2.94
CA ASP A 60 11.44 -9.94 -2.02
C ASP A 60 11.69 -8.66 -1.23
N LEU A 61 11.58 -7.50 -1.87
CA LEU A 61 11.61 -6.19 -1.19
C LEU A 61 10.56 -6.11 -0.07
N TYR A 62 9.33 -6.58 -0.32
CA TYR A 62 8.27 -6.56 0.68
C TYR A 62 8.48 -7.61 1.78
N LYS A 63 9.04 -8.78 1.46
CA LYS A 63 9.39 -9.80 2.45
C LYS A 63 10.46 -9.28 3.40
N GLU A 64 11.55 -8.73 2.87
CA GLU A 64 12.63 -8.13 3.67
C GLU A 64 12.11 -6.99 4.56
N HIS A 65 11.24 -6.14 4.01
CA HIS A 65 10.61 -5.06 4.77
C HIS A 65 9.75 -5.59 5.94
N LEU A 66 8.92 -6.60 5.67
CA LEU A 66 8.02 -7.19 6.67
C LEU A 66 8.75 -8.02 7.75
N GLN A 67 10.03 -8.36 7.53
CA GLN A 67 10.88 -8.94 8.57
C GLN A 67 11.39 -7.89 9.56
N LYS A 68 11.54 -6.64 9.12
CA LYS A 68 12.05 -5.53 9.93
C LYS A 68 10.93 -4.74 10.62
N GLU A 69 9.80 -4.60 9.92
CA GLU A 69 8.74 -3.68 10.31
C GLU A 69 7.41 -4.40 10.51
N SER A 70 6.80 -4.15 11.68
CA SER A 70 5.51 -4.73 12.05
C SER A 70 4.36 -3.77 11.75
N TYR A 71 3.25 -4.33 11.26
CA TYR A 71 2.00 -3.62 11.00
C TYR A 71 0.87 -4.28 11.77
N ASP A 72 0.01 -3.46 12.38
CA ASP A 72 -1.16 -3.92 13.15
C ASP A 72 -2.21 -4.56 12.24
N ARG A 73 -2.30 -4.09 10.99
CA ARG A 73 -3.21 -4.58 9.97
C ARG A 73 -2.53 -4.63 8.61
N LYS A 74 -2.81 -5.68 7.84
CA LYS A 74 -2.34 -5.86 6.46
C LYS A 74 -3.56 -6.09 5.58
N VAL A 75 -3.67 -5.33 4.51
CA VAL A 75 -4.78 -5.39 3.54
C VAL A 75 -4.19 -5.70 2.18
N TRP A 76 -4.65 -6.79 1.57
CA TRP A 76 -4.38 -7.08 0.17
C TRP A 76 -5.60 -6.72 -0.66
N ILE A 77 -5.39 -5.89 -1.70
CA ILE A 77 -6.43 -5.59 -2.68
C ILE A 77 -6.06 -6.21 -4.03
N ALA A 78 -7.00 -6.99 -4.55
CA ALA A 78 -6.98 -7.51 -5.89
C ALA A 78 -8.11 -6.86 -6.70
N ARG A 79 -7.92 -6.78 -8.01
CA ARG A 79 -8.92 -6.31 -8.97
C ARG A 79 -8.94 -7.29 -10.14
N ASP A 80 -10.10 -7.46 -10.76
CA ASP A 80 -10.23 -8.24 -11.98
C ASP A 80 -9.16 -7.81 -13.00
N PRO A 81 -8.39 -8.77 -13.58
CA PRO A 81 -7.32 -8.44 -14.51
C PRO A 81 -7.82 -7.72 -15.77
N ARG A 82 -9.07 -7.96 -16.19
CA ARG A 82 -9.70 -7.29 -17.34
C ARG A 82 -9.91 -5.81 -17.05
N ASP A 83 -10.44 -5.49 -15.87
CA ASP A 83 -10.61 -4.10 -15.42
C ASP A 83 -9.27 -3.38 -15.23
N ALA A 84 -8.29 -4.09 -14.68
CA ALA A 84 -6.95 -3.55 -14.51
C ALA A 84 -6.28 -3.27 -15.87
N ALA A 85 -6.52 -4.10 -16.89
CA ALA A 85 -6.03 -3.89 -18.24
C ALA A 85 -6.62 -2.62 -18.87
N ILE A 86 -7.95 -2.45 -18.82
CA ILE A 86 -8.60 -1.21 -19.28
C ILE A 86 -8.07 0.01 -18.53
N SER A 87 -7.94 -0.09 -17.21
CA SER A 87 -7.42 1.01 -16.39
C SER A 87 -5.96 1.37 -16.66
N ARG A 88 -5.18 0.52 -17.35
CA ARG A 88 -3.82 0.87 -17.82
C ARG A 88 -3.81 1.63 -19.14
N MET A 89 -4.85 1.48 -19.95
CA MET A 89 -5.00 2.16 -21.24
C MET A 89 -5.52 3.59 -21.08
N LEU A 90 -6.18 3.87 -19.95
CA LEU A 90 -6.56 5.20 -19.46
C LEU A 90 -5.43 5.82 -18.62
#